data_AF-A0A358AU58-F1
#
_entry.id   AF-A0A358AU58-F1
#
_cell.length_a   1.000
_cell.length_b   1.000
_cell.length_c   1.000
_cell.angle_alpha   90.00
_cell.angle_beta   90.00
_cell.angle_gamma   90.00
#
_symmetry.space_group_name_H-M   'P 1'
#
loop_
_entity.id
_entity.type
_entity.pdbx_description
1 polymer ?
#
loop_
_entity_poly.entity_id
_entity_poly.type
_entity_poly.pdbx_seq_one_letter_code
_entity_poly.pdbx_strand_id
1 'polypeptide(L)'
;MADAFGMKLIYKSWKKLAEDAKAISDEQAKAVSADWDINKSPDLTEKAFLSAVKLYIAAKAECEREGNVVGIGANCLNESFYADTTPCLAWNMLFERDGIIFACEGDTLTLLSNYMIYQSLRAPFMMSNVYPFLVGMAALAHEKIDKFPDIEDPDNHALVVHCGYFGLVAREFCTRWTLRPKALEIVDENAIMVDCELPKGSATLAKINSDFKGITIIQAEIEDYVQYPGSDCLNGALVRYADGHKVMEGLSSHHAIIMSGDRKTELLQMAKVFGLKPEIL
;
A
#
# COMPACT_ATOMS: atom_id res chain seq x y z
N MET A 1 6.14 7.19 -18.55
CA MET A 1 7.24 6.91 -17.60
C MET A 1 8.62 7.02 -18.22
N ALA A 2 8.97 6.27 -19.26
CA ALA A 2 10.29 6.35 -19.90
C ALA A 2 10.60 7.77 -20.41
N ASP A 3 9.72 8.34 -21.24
CA ASP A 3 9.95 9.68 -21.81
C ASP A 3 9.84 10.81 -20.77
N ALA A 4 8.94 10.64 -19.80
CA ALA A 4 8.66 11.67 -18.78
C ALA A 4 9.71 11.71 -17.66
N PHE A 5 10.23 10.55 -17.23
CA PHE A 5 11.04 10.40 -16.02
C PHE A 5 12.30 9.55 -16.20
N GLY A 6 12.58 9.06 -17.41
CA GLY A 6 13.72 8.16 -17.66
C GLY A 6 13.58 6.78 -17.00
N MET A 7 12.38 6.41 -16.54
CA MET A 7 12.15 5.15 -15.82
C MET A 7 11.72 4.03 -16.76
N LYS A 8 12.31 2.85 -16.58
CA LYS A 8 11.97 1.62 -17.31
C LYS A 8 11.04 0.76 -16.46
N LEU A 9 9.91 0.34 -17.03
CA LEU A 9 9.09 -0.73 -16.47
C LEU A 9 9.56 -2.08 -17.02
N ILE A 10 9.83 -3.02 -16.11
CA ILE A 10 10.25 -4.38 -16.44
C ILE A 10 9.12 -5.31 -16.03
N TYR A 11 8.57 -6.04 -17.00
CA TYR A 11 7.51 -7.01 -16.75
C TYR A 11 8.10 -8.40 -16.65
N LYS A 12 7.78 -9.11 -15.57
CA LYS A 12 8.20 -10.48 -15.28
C LYS A 12 6.99 -11.32 -14.88
N SER A 13 7.11 -12.63 -15.04
CA SER A 13 6.02 -13.56 -14.74
C SER A 13 5.84 -13.72 -13.23
N TRP A 14 4.68 -13.31 -12.71
CA TRP A 14 4.30 -13.55 -11.33
C TRP A 14 4.24 -15.05 -11.01
N LYS A 15 3.71 -15.85 -11.95
CA LYS A 15 3.69 -17.31 -11.85
C LYS A 15 5.10 -17.88 -11.63
N LYS A 16 6.07 -17.46 -12.42
CA LYS A 16 7.45 -17.97 -12.32
C LYS A 16 8.08 -17.57 -10.99
N LEU A 17 7.87 -16.33 -10.54
CA LEU A 17 8.36 -15.86 -9.25
C LEU A 17 7.74 -16.67 -8.10
N ALA A 18 6.45 -16.97 -8.18
CA ALA A 18 5.76 -17.78 -7.19
C ALA A 18 6.28 -19.23 -7.19
N GLU A 19 6.52 -19.84 -8.36
CA GLU A 19 7.15 -21.17 -8.46
C GLU A 19 8.55 -21.19 -7.84
N ASP A 20 9.36 -20.16 -8.09
CA ASP A 20 10.70 -20.02 -7.50
C ASP A 20 10.62 -19.86 -5.98
N ALA A 21 9.68 -19.07 -5.47
CA ALA A 21 9.46 -18.93 -4.04
C ALA A 21 9.08 -20.28 -3.39
N LYS A 22 8.19 -21.06 -4.00
CA LYS A 22 7.78 -22.38 -3.49
C LYS A 22 8.91 -23.39 -3.43
N ALA A 23 9.88 -23.28 -4.34
CA ALA A 23 11.05 -24.16 -4.38
C ALA A 23 12.08 -23.89 -3.27
N ILE A 24 11.98 -22.74 -2.58
CA ILE A 24 12.88 -22.40 -1.47
C ILE A 24 12.51 -23.21 -0.22
N SER A 25 13.52 -23.74 0.47
CA SER A 25 13.30 -24.55 1.66
C SER A 25 12.91 -23.70 2.89
N ASP A 26 12.21 -24.30 3.84
CA ASP A 26 11.86 -23.64 5.10
C ASP A 26 13.12 -23.28 5.90
N GLU A 27 14.17 -24.11 5.86
CA GLU A 27 15.44 -23.86 6.55
C GLU A 27 16.11 -22.59 6.01
N GLN A 28 16.10 -22.39 4.69
CA GLN A 28 16.63 -21.18 4.08
C GLN A 28 15.81 -19.95 4.48
N ALA A 29 14.49 -20.05 4.47
CA ALA A 29 13.61 -18.97 4.92
C ALA A 29 13.83 -18.62 6.41
N LYS A 30 13.97 -19.63 7.29
CA LYS A 30 14.31 -19.43 8.70
C LYS A 30 15.66 -18.73 8.88
N ALA A 31 16.68 -19.15 8.13
CA ALA A 31 18.00 -18.54 8.20
C ALA A 31 17.99 -17.06 7.78
N VAL A 32 17.30 -16.72 6.68
CA VAL A 32 17.20 -15.35 6.16
C VAL A 32 16.39 -14.43 7.08
N SER A 33 15.43 -14.99 7.82
CA SER A 33 14.54 -14.24 8.71
C SER A 33 14.95 -14.29 10.19
N ALA A 34 16.10 -14.90 10.52
CA ALA A 34 16.51 -15.15 11.90
C ALA A 34 16.78 -13.86 12.71
N ASP A 35 17.19 -12.80 12.03
CA ASP A 35 17.42 -11.45 12.58
C ASP A 35 16.17 -10.56 12.48
N TRP A 36 15.10 -11.03 11.85
CA TRP A 36 13.92 -10.24 11.54
C TRP A 36 12.84 -10.39 12.60
N ASP A 37 13.00 -9.63 13.69
CA ASP A 37 11.97 -9.57 14.71
C ASP A 37 10.80 -8.69 14.23
N ILE A 38 9.64 -9.31 14.08
CA ILE A 38 8.39 -8.65 13.70
C ILE A 38 7.30 -9.09 14.64
N ASN A 39 6.43 -8.16 14.99
CA ASN A 39 5.23 -8.45 15.74
C ASN A 39 4.26 -9.28 14.88
N LYS A 40 4.00 -10.52 15.29
CA LYS A 40 3.10 -11.47 14.62
C LYS A 40 1.89 -11.68 15.52
N SER A 41 0.70 -11.74 14.94
CA SER A 41 -0.47 -12.13 15.73
C SER A 41 -0.37 -13.60 16.17
N PRO A 42 -0.95 -13.98 17.32
CA PRO A 42 -0.83 -15.35 17.86
C PRO A 42 -1.37 -16.45 16.94
N ASP A 43 -2.30 -16.10 16.06
CA ASP A 43 -2.94 -16.97 15.07
C ASP A 43 -2.18 -17.07 13.75
N LEU A 44 -1.09 -16.30 13.57
CA LEU A 44 -0.23 -16.42 12.40
C LEU A 44 0.63 -17.67 12.48
N THR A 45 0.46 -18.58 11.52
CA THR A 45 1.24 -19.83 11.46
C THR A 45 2.67 -19.57 11.00
N GLU A 46 3.60 -20.42 11.46
CA GLU A 46 4.99 -20.40 10.98
C GLU A 46 5.05 -20.61 9.46
N LYS A 47 4.21 -21.49 8.91
CA LYS A 47 4.13 -21.74 7.47
C LYS A 47 3.75 -20.49 6.66
N ALA A 48 2.76 -19.72 7.12
CA ALA A 48 2.37 -18.46 6.48
C ALA A 48 3.51 -17.44 6.50
N PHE A 49 4.17 -17.28 7.65
CA PHE A 49 5.34 -16.42 7.76
C PHE A 49 6.47 -16.84 6.81
N LEU A 50 6.86 -18.12 6.80
CA LEU A 50 7.94 -18.61 5.95
C LEU A 50 7.59 -18.52 4.47
N SER A 51 6.34 -18.74 4.07
CA SER A 51 5.89 -18.56 2.67
C SER A 51 6.17 -17.14 2.18
N ALA A 52 5.88 -16.13 3.02
CA ALA A 52 6.15 -14.73 2.69
C ALA A 52 7.65 -14.40 2.66
N VAL A 53 8.45 -15.02 3.55
CA VAL A 53 9.92 -14.88 3.52
C VAL A 53 10.53 -15.52 2.27
N LYS A 54 10.02 -16.67 1.82
CA LYS A 54 10.47 -17.29 0.57
C LYS A 54 10.20 -16.40 -0.63
N LEU A 55 9.03 -15.76 -0.66
CA LEU A 55 8.70 -14.79 -1.69
C LEU A 55 9.65 -13.59 -1.68
N TYR A 56 10.04 -13.08 -0.51
CA TYR A 56 11.10 -12.08 -0.39
C TYR A 56 12.42 -12.55 -1.00
N ILE A 57 12.88 -13.75 -0.66
CA ILE A 57 14.15 -14.30 -1.18
C ILE A 57 14.12 -14.40 -2.71
N ALA A 58 13.02 -14.93 -3.28
CA ALA A 58 12.87 -15.05 -4.73
C ALA A 58 12.81 -13.68 -5.41
N ALA A 59 12.05 -12.73 -4.84
CA ALA A 59 11.90 -11.38 -5.41
C ALA A 59 13.20 -10.59 -5.33
N LYS A 60 13.95 -10.72 -4.23
CA LYS A 60 15.27 -10.12 -4.08
C LYS A 60 16.24 -10.63 -5.13
N ALA A 61 16.29 -11.95 -5.35
CA ALA A 61 17.14 -12.54 -6.37
C ALA A 61 16.80 -12.05 -7.79
N GLU A 62 15.52 -11.81 -8.09
CA GLU A 62 15.10 -11.20 -9.37
C GLU A 62 15.54 -9.73 -9.46
N CYS A 63 15.38 -8.95 -8.39
CA CYS A 63 15.82 -7.55 -8.36
C CYS A 63 17.33 -7.42 -8.55
N GLU A 64 18.11 -8.29 -7.90
CA GLU A 64 19.57 -8.34 -8.04
C GLU A 64 20.01 -8.75 -9.45
N ARG A 65 19.30 -9.70 -10.07
CA ARG A 65 19.57 -10.15 -11.45
C ARG A 65 19.33 -9.05 -12.48
N GLU A 66 18.24 -8.31 -12.34
CA GLU A 66 17.93 -7.19 -13.24
C GLU A 66 18.88 -6.00 -13.03
N GLY A 67 19.26 -5.76 -11.77
CA GLY A 67 20.12 -4.64 -11.37
C GLY A 67 19.40 -3.29 -11.45
N ASN A 68 19.82 -2.33 -10.62
CA ASN A 68 19.26 -0.97 -10.56
C ASN A 68 17.72 -0.93 -10.40
N VAL A 69 17.13 -1.93 -9.76
CA VAL A 69 15.70 -1.95 -9.44
C VAL A 69 15.45 -1.05 -8.24
N VAL A 70 14.55 -0.07 -8.41
CA VAL A 70 14.20 0.91 -7.39
C VAL A 70 12.77 0.78 -6.88
N GLY A 71 11.96 -0.05 -7.55
CA GLY A 71 10.56 -0.24 -7.24
C GLY A 71 10.05 -1.61 -7.70
N ILE A 72 9.13 -2.20 -6.94
CA ILE A 72 8.51 -3.49 -7.23
C ILE A 72 7.00 -3.46 -6.98
N GLY A 73 6.24 -4.23 -7.76
CA GLY A 73 4.83 -4.48 -7.53
C GLY A 73 4.40 -5.76 -8.25
N ALA A 74 3.24 -6.29 -7.89
CA ALA A 74 2.70 -7.49 -8.51
C ALA A 74 1.17 -7.45 -8.55
N ASN A 75 0.59 -8.11 -9.55
CA ASN A 75 -0.86 -8.32 -9.66
C ASN A 75 -1.33 -9.42 -8.68
N CYS A 76 -1.07 -9.21 -7.39
CA CYS A 76 -1.14 -10.23 -6.35
C CYS A 76 -2.54 -10.75 -6.03
N LEU A 77 -3.59 -10.01 -6.41
CA LEU A 77 -4.98 -10.43 -6.23
C LEU A 77 -5.51 -11.20 -7.44
N ASN A 78 -5.44 -10.61 -8.64
CA ASN A 78 -6.00 -11.26 -9.83
C ASN A 78 -5.22 -12.52 -10.25
N GLU A 79 -3.96 -12.63 -9.82
CA GLU A 79 -3.11 -13.80 -10.05
C GLU A 79 -2.75 -14.50 -8.72
N SER A 80 -3.58 -14.35 -7.69
CA SER A 80 -3.36 -14.93 -6.35
C SER A 80 -3.15 -16.45 -6.40
N PHE A 81 -3.86 -17.14 -7.30
CA PHE A 81 -3.84 -18.59 -7.46
C PHE A 81 -2.46 -19.18 -7.86
N TYR A 82 -1.50 -18.34 -8.27
CA TYR A 82 -0.13 -18.81 -8.49
C TYR A 82 0.71 -18.84 -7.21
N ALA A 83 0.44 -17.99 -6.23
CA ALA A 83 1.28 -17.81 -5.04
C ALA A 83 0.67 -18.47 -3.80
N ASP A 84 1.52 -19.01 -2.94
CA ASP A 84 1.08 -19.54 -1.63
C ASP A 84 0.86 -18.41 -0.61
N THR A 85 1.13 -17.15 -0.98
CA THR A 85 1.02 -16.03 -0.06
C THR A 85 0.91 -14.71 -0.81
N THR A 86 0.51 -13.66 -0.10
CA THR A 86 0.52 -12.27 -0.56
C THR A 86 1.89 -11.63 -0.36
N PRO A 87 2.28 -10.64 -1.19
CA PRO A 87 3.63 -10.07 -1.15
C PRO A 87 3.85 -9.03 -0.03
N CYS A 88 2.86 -8.75 0.83
CA CYS A 88 2.88 -7.61 1.75
C CYS A 88 4.13 -7.57 2.65
N LEU A 89 4.50 -8.70 3.25
CA LEU A 89 5.72 -8.81 4.06
C LEU A 89 6.98 -8.77 3.19
N ALA A 90 6.95 -9.43 2.03
CA ALA A 90 8.10 -9.44 1.13
C ALA A 90 8.47 -8.03 0.67
N TRP A 91 7.48 -7.19 0.37
CA TRP A 91 7.67 -5.81 -0.05
C TRP A 91 8.22 -4.96 1.09
N ASN A 92 7.71 -5.16 2.31
CA ASN A 92 8.27 -4.55 3.51
C ASN A 92 9.75 -4.93 3.70
N MET A 93 10.11 -6.20 3.53
CA MET A 93 11.50 -6.65 3.67
C MET A 93 12.41 -6.04 2.60
N LEU A 94 11.98 -6.00 1.33
CA LEU A 94 12.75 -5.36 0.24
C LEU A 94 12.94 -3.87 0.49
N PHE A 95 11.92 -3.18 1.03
CA PHE A 95 12.07 -1.78 1.37
C PHE A 95 13.04 -1.57 2.53
N GLU A 96 12.81 -2.23 3.67
CA GLU A 96 13.58 -1.96 4.89
C GLU A 96 15.04 -2.47 4.79
N ARG A 97 15.31 -3.52 4.00
CA ARG A 97 16.66 -4.07 3.85
C ARG A 97 17.40 -3.55 2.62
N ASP A 98 16.68 -3.31 1.52
CA ASP A 98 17.29 -3.04 0.21
C ASP A 98 16.90 -1.67 -0.37
N GLY A 99 16.01 -0.92 0.29
CA GLY A 99 15.57 0.41 -0.14
C GLY A 99 14.67 0.39 -1.39
N ILE A 100 14.10 -0.77 -1.74
CA ILE A 100 13.25 -0.94 -2.92
C ILE A 100 11.82 -0.53 -2.57
N ILE A 101 11.29 0.47 -3.28
CA ILE A 101 9.93 0.98 -3.09
C ILE A 101 8.90 -0.05 -3.59
N PHE A 102 7.68 -0.02 -3.06
CA PHE A 102 6.65 -0.97 -3.45
C PHE A 102 5.31 -0.34 -3.81
N ALA A 103 4.54 -1.10 -4.59
CA ALA A 103 3.12 -0.87 -4.85
C ALA A 103 2.35 -2.20 -4.84
N CYS A 104 1.08 -2.13 -4.46
CA CYS A 104 0.12 -3.22 -4.52
C CYS A 104 -0.50 -3.33 -5.92
N GLU A 105 -1.02 -4.52 -6.21
CA GLU A 105 -1.84 -4.82 -7.40
C GLU A 105 -1.21 -4.49 -8.75
N GLY A 106 0.12 -4.29 -8.79
CA GLY A 106 0.83 -3.87 -9.99
C GLY A 106 0.47 -2.44 -10.43
N ASP A 107 -0.04 -1.60 -9.52
CA ASP A 107 -0.34 -0.20 -9.81
C ASP A 107 0.97 0.59 -10.03
N THR A 108 1.40 0.61 -11.28
CA THR A 108 2.64 1.28 -11.70
C THR A 108 2.62 2.79 -11.48
N LEU A 109 1.44 3.43 -11.49
CA LEU A 109 1.32 4.86 -11.25
C LEU A 109 1.49 5.18 -9.77
N THR A 110 0.91 4.35 -8.89
CA THR A 110 1.16 4.41 -7.44
C THR A 110 2.61 4.09 -7.13
N LEU A 111 3.22 3.10 -7.80
CA LEU A 111 4.65 2.79 -7.63
C LEU A 111 5.55 3.98 -7.96
N LEU A 112 5.32 4.60 -9.12
CA LEU A 112 6.02 5.82 -9.53
C LEU A 112 5.83 6.93 -8.51
N SER A 113 4.60 7.15 -8.06
CA SER A 113 4.28 8.23 -7.15
C SER A 113 4.91 8.01 -5.77
N ASN A 114 4.85 6.78 -5.22
CA ASN A 114 5.56 6.39 -4.00
C ASN A 114 7.06 6.66 -4.13
N TYR A 115 7.67 6.24 -5.24
CA TYR A 115 9.09 6.43 -5.48
C TYR A 115 9.47 7.90 -5.52
N MET A 116 8.75 8.72 -6.29
CA MET A 116 9.04 10.15 -6.42
C MET A 116 8.87 10.88 -5.08
N ILE A 117 7.78 10.62 -4.36
CA ILE A 117 7.51 11.23 -3.05
C ILE A 117 8.59 10.83 -2.06
N TYR A 118 8.85 9.52 -1.89
CA TYR A 118 9.80 9.06 -0.89
C TYR A 118 11.22 9.54 -1.18
N GLN A 119 11.69 9.49 -2.44
CA GLN A 119 13.04 9.94 -2.76
C GLN A 119 13.23 11.44 -2.62
N SER A 120 12.17 12.22 -2.84
CA SER A 120 12.24 13.69 -2.77
C SER A 120 12.07 14.21 -1.34
N LEU A 121 11.16 13.61 -0.57
CA LEU A 121 10.76 14.12 0.75
C LEU A 121 11.33 13.30 1.91
N ARG A 122 11.68 12.03 1.68
CA ARG A 122 11.95 11.04 2.76
C ARG A 122 10.83 10.96 3.79
N ALA A 123 9.60 11.28 3.37
CA ALA A 123 8.42 11.23 4.20
C ALA A 123 7.85 9.79 4.26
N PRO A 124 7.15 9.42 5.34
CA PRO A 124 6.34 8.21 5.38
C PRO A 124 5.44 8.09 4.17
N PHE A 125 5.43 6.95 3.48
CA PHE A 125 4.48 6.68 2.40
C PHE A 125 3.72 5.40 2.69
N MET A 126 2.42 5.46 2.49
CA MET A 126 1.51 4.32 2.50
C MET A 126 0.67 4.41 1.25
N MET A 127 0.31 3.28 0.64
CA MET A 127 -0.80 3.27 -0.31
C MET A 127 -2.03 2.63 0.31
N SER A 128 -3.20 3.14 -0.05
CA SER A 128 -4.47 2.55 0.32
C SER A 128 -5.57 2.95 -0.66
N ASN A 129 -6.74 2.31 -0.58
CA ASN A 129 -7.92 2.73 -1.32
C ASN A 129 -8.63 3.81 -0.50
N VAL A 130 -9.07 4.85 -1.18
CA VAL A 130 -9.85 5.94 -0.60
C VAL A 130 -11.29 5.77 -1.06
N TYR A 131 -12.20 5.61 -0.11
CA TYR A 131 -13.63 5.50 -0.35
C TYR A 131 -14.39 6.67 0.30
N PRO A 132 -14.55 7.79 -0.41
CA PRO A 132 -15.40 8.89 0.03
C PRO A 132 -16.82 8.42 0.33
N PHE A 133 -17.41 8.88 1.43
CA PHE A 133 -18.76 8.45 1.81
C PHE A 133 -19.82 8.86 0.79
N LEU A 134 -19.56 9.94 0.05
CA LEU A 134 -20.37 10.41 -1.07
C LEU A 134 -20.59 9.35 -2.19
N VAL A 135 -19.77 8.30 -2.28
CA VAL A 135 -19.92 7.18 -3.23
C VAL A 135 -20.22 5.84 -2.55
N GLY A 136 -20.87 5.88 -1.38
CA GLY A 136 -20.92 4.75 -0.45
C GLY A 136 -21.34 3.40 -1.04
N MET A 137 -22.28 3.32 -1.98
CA MET A 137 -22.72 2.03 -2.51
C MET A 137 -21.61 1.18 -3.14
N ALA A 138 -20.61 1.80 -3.78
CA ALA A 138 -19.49 1.06 -4.37
C ALA A 138 -18.53 0.54 -3.29
N ALA A 139 -18.25 1.36 -2.28
CA ALA A 139 -17.37 1.02 -1.17
C ALA A 139 -17.97 -0.05 -0.26
N LEU A 140 -19.26 0.08 0.09
CA LEU A 140 -19.98 -0.89 0.92
C LEU A 140 -19.95 -2.29 0.27
N ALA A 141 -20.16 -2.36 -1.04
CA ALA A 141 -20.13 -3.60 -1.79
C ALA A 141 -18.71 -4.19 -1.89
N HIS A 142 -17.70 -3.36 -2.17
CA HIS A 142 -16.32 -3.82 -2.33
C HIS A 142 -15.71 -4.33 -1.02
N GLU A 143 -15.96 -3.62 0.08
CA GLU A 143 -15.42 -3.96 1.40
C GLU A 143 -16.33 -4.92 2.19
N LYS A 144 -17.47 -5.34 1.63
CA LYS A 144 -18.49 -6.19 2.28
C LYS A 144 -18.94 -5.65 3.65
N ILE A 145 -19.19 -4.34 3.74
CA ILE A 145 -19.69 -3.69 4.96
C ILE A 145 -21.13 -3.21 4.76
N ASP A 146 -21.95 -3.30 5.82
CA ASP A 146 -23.37 -2.95 5.75
C ASP A 146 -23.61 -1.44 5.70
N LYS A 147 -22.77 -0.67 6.40
CA LYS A 147 -22.85 0.80 6.48
C LYS A 147 -21.53 1.41 6.92
N PHE A 148 -21.33 2.67 6.55
CA PHE A 148 -20.28 3.50 7.15
C PHE A 148 -20.59 3.86 8.62
N PRO A 149 -19.60 4.36 9.38
CA PRO A 149 -19.84 4.86 10.72
C PRO A 149 -20.83 6.02 10.69
N ASP A 150 -21.67 6.11 11.71
CA ASP A 150 -22.62 7.21 11.86
C ASP A 150 -21.88 8.43 12.45
N ILE A 151 -21.69 9.47 11.64
CA ILE A 151 -20.91 10.66 11.95
C ILE A 151 -21.62 11.93 11.49
N GLU A 152 -21.29 13.07 12.11
CA GLU A 152 -22.00 14.34 11.90
C GLU A 152 -21.78 14.94 10.49
N ASP A 153 -20.58 14.80 9.92
CA ASP A 153 -20.19 15.43 8.65
C ASP A 153 -19.77 14.40 7.58
N PRO A 154 -20.64 13.47 7.18
CA PRO A 154 -20.25 12.34 6.33
C PRO A 154 -19.70 12.77 4.96
N ASP A 155 -20.17 13.88 4.39
CA ASP A 155 -19.79 14.34 3.06
C ASP A 155 -18.28 14.62 2.97
N ASN A 156 -17.66 15.05 4.08
CA ASN A 156 -16.23 15.36 4.16
C ASN A 156 -15.36 14.21 4.66
N HIS A 157 -15.87 12.98 4.67
CA HIS A 157 -15.15 11.81 5.16
C HIS A 157 -15.00 10.70 4.11
N ALA A 158 -13.94 9.92 4.29
CA ALA A 158 -13.70 8.69 3.57
C ALA A 158 -13.34 7.55 4.53
N LEU A 159 -13.72 6.34 4.13
CA LEU A 159 -13.13 5.13 4.66
C LEU A 159 -11.88 4.83 3.84
N VAL A 160 -10.76 4.64 4.52
CA VAL A 160 -9.48 4.31 3.88
C VAL A 160 -9.06 2.93 4.32
N VAL A 161 -9.01 2.00 3.37
CA VAL A 161 -8.77 0.57 3.60
C VAL A 161 -8.23 -0.06 2.32
N HIS A 162 -7.42 -1.11 2.46
CA HIS A 162 -6.78 -1.84 1.40
C HIS A 162 -6.57 -3.30 1.84
N CYS A 163 -7.17 -4.22 1.10
CA CYS A 163 -7.04 -5.66 1.30
C CYS A 163 -7.28 -6.14 2.76
N GLY A 164 -8.32 -5.65 3.44
CA GLY A 164 -8.63 -6.04 4.82
C GLY A 164 -8.27 -5.01 5.88
N TYR A 165 -7.26 -4.17 5.64
CA TYR A 165 -6.65 -3.30 6.66
C TYR A 165 -6.34 -1.92 6.12
N PHE A 166 -5.81 -1.01 6.95
CA PHE A 166 -5.66 0.40 6.58
C PHE A 166 -4.82 0.62 5.30
N GLY A 167 -3.77 -0.15 5.05
CA GLY A 167 -2.90 0.07 3.89
C GLY A 167 -1.68 -0.83 3.87
N LEU A 168 -0.86 -0.71 2.82
CA LEU A 168 0.49 -1.27 2.79
C LEU A 168 1.52 -0.17 3.05
N VAL A 169 2.32 -0.38 4.10
CA VAL A 169 3.28 0.59 4.62
C VAL A 169 4.46 -0.10 5.31
N ALA A 170 5.61 0.56 5.33
CA ALA A 170 6.79 0.15 6.08
C ALA A 170 6.62 0.31 7.60
N ARG A 171 7.26 -0.55 8.39
CA ARG A 171 7.09 -0.56 9.86
C ARG A 171 7.54 0.73 10.52
N GLU A 172 8.64 1.30 10.03
CA GLU A 172 9.25 2.51 10.57
C GLU A 172 8.32 3.74 10.55
N PHE A 173 7.23 3.71 9.77
CA PHE A 173 6.27 4.79 9.66
C PHE A 173 5.07 4.67 10.61
N CYS A 174 4.94 3.54 11.30
CA CYS A 174 3.71 3.16 11.98
C CYS A 174 3.77 3.37 13.49
N THR A 175 2.63 3.70 14.10
CA THR A 175 2.42 3.62 15.56
C THR A 175 2.05 2.21 16.01
N ARG A 176 1.40 1.43 15.14
CA ARG A 176 1.12 0.01 15.32
C ARG A 176 1.41 -0.73 14.03
N TRP A 177 2.03 -1.90 14.12
CA TRP A 177 2.23 -2.78 12.97
C TRP A 177 2.23 -4.23 13.43
N THR A 178 1.35 -5.05 12.86
CA THR A 178 1.21 -6.47 13.19
C THR A 178 1.03 -7.28 11.92
N LEU A 179 1.81 -8.33 11.75
CA LEU A 179 1.61 -9.30 10.67
C LEU A 179 0.50 -10.29 11.08
N ARG A 180 -0.52 -10.42 10.23
CA ARG A 180 -1.71 -11.24 10.47
C ARG A 180 -1.95 -12.26 9.36
N PRO A 181 -2.76 -13.30 9.59
CA PRO A 181 -3.29 -14.15 8.54
C PRO A 181 -4.08 -13.37 7.48
N LYS A 182 -4.49 -14.07 6.42
CA LYS A 182 -5.30 -13.49 5.34
C LYS A 182 -6.59 -12.84 5.86
N ALA A 183 -6.95 -11.72 5.25
CA ALA A 183 -8.27 -11.12 5.40
C ALA A 183 -9.22 -11.53 4.25
N LEU A 184 -8.69 -11.65 3.04
CA LEU A 184 -9.48 -11.86 1.82
C LEU A 184 -9.63 -13.35 1.50
N GLU A 185 -10.80 -13.75 1.00
CA GLU A 185 -11.08 -15.13 0.60
C GLU A 185 -10.32 -15.56 -0.68
N ILE A 186 -10.02 -14.61 -1.57
CA ILE A 186 -9.43 -14.87 -2.89
C ILE A 186 -7.95 -15.30 -2.85
N VAL A 187 -7.28 -15.13 -1.71
CA VAL A 187 -5.85 -15.44 -1.55
C VAL A 187 -5.63 -16.78 -0.83
N ASP A 188 -4.46 -17.37 -1.03
CA ASP A 188 -4.07 -18.65 -0.41
C ASP A 188 -4.20 -18.63 1.12
N GLU A 189 -4.44 -19.80 1.73
CA GLU A 189 -4.52 -19.94 3.19
C GLU A 189 -3.26 -19.48 3.93
N ASN A 190 -2.08 -19.52 3.29
CA ASN A 190 -0.83 -19.04 3.87
C ASN A 190 -0.55 -17.55 3.54
N ALA A 191 -1.52 -16.83 2.95
CA ALA A 191 -1.43 -15.39 2.76
C ALA A 191 -1.41 -14.63 4.08
N ILE A 192 -0.75 -13.47 4.04
CA ILE A 192 -0.55 -12.60 5.19
C ILE A 192 -1.01 -11.18 4.89
N MET A 193 -1.44 -10.46 5.91
CA MET A 193 -1.81 -9.06 5.79
C MET A 193 -1.10 -8.24 6.86
N VAL A 194 -0.92 -6.97 6.57
CA VAL A 194 -0.33 -6.00 7.50
C VAL A 194 -1.47 -5.23 8.14
N ASP A 195 -1.64 -5.40 9.44
CA ASP A 195 -2.51 -4.54 10.25
C ASP A 195 -1.66 -3.43 10.85
N CYS A 196 -1.77 -2.24 10.27
CA CYS A 196 -0.99 -1.08 10.64
C CYS A 196 -1.85 0.13 10.97
N GLU A 197 -1.27 1.02 11.77
CA GLU A 197 -1.79 2.36 12.04
C GLU A 197 -0.64 3.36 11.84
N LEU A 198 -0.92 4.43 11.12
CA LEU A 198 -0.12 5.66 11.15
C LEU A 198 -0.52 6.52 12.36
N PRO A 199 0.31 7.48 12.78
CA PRO A 199 -0.09 8.49 13.74
C PRO A 199 -1.41 9.17 13.33
N LYS A 200 -2.36 9.24 14.26
CA LYS A 200 -3.57 10.05 14.12
C LYS A 200 -3.23 11.54 14.03
N GLY A 201 -4.15 12.31 13.48
CA GLY A 201 -4.02 13.75 13.26
C GLY A 201 -3.70 14.09 11.81
N SER A 202 -3.01 15.21 11.60
CA SER A 202 -2.76 15.75 10.25
C SER A 202 -2.13 14.71 9.34
N ALA A 203 -2.66 14.61 8.12
CA ALA A 203 -2.17 13.77 7.05
C ALA A 203 -2.26 14.50 5.71
N THR A 204 -1.54 14.00 4.71
CA THR A 204 -1.64 14.49 3.33
C THR A 204 -1.78 13.30 2.40
N LEU A 205 -2.77 13.36 1.53
CA LEU A 205 -2.93 12.41 0.44
C LEU A 205 -2.37 13.02 -0.84
N ALA A 206 -1.67 12.24 -1.66
CA ALA A 206 -1.21 12.69 -2.96
C ALA A 206 -1.18 11.57 -3.98
N LYS A 207 -1.23 11.94 -5.27
CA LYS A 207 -0.95 11.02 -6.38
C LYS A 207 -0.58 11.79 -7.65
N ILE A 208 0.37 11.28 -8.42
CA ILE A 208 0.71 11.80 -9.74
C ILE A 208 -0.38 11.40 -10.72
N ASN A 209 -0.78 12.32 -11.58
CA ASN A 209 -1.82 12.09 -12.57
C ASN A 209 -1.32 11.15 -13.68
N SER A 210 -2.23 10.41 -14.30
CA SER A 210 -1.90 9.42 -15.33
C SER A 210 -1.28 10.01 -16.60
N ASP A 211 -1.46 11.31 -16.84
CA ASP A 211 -0.81 12.05 -17.93
C ASP A 211 0.64 12.46 -17.62
N PHE A 212 1.12 12.17 -16.40
CA PHE A 212 2.43 12.52 -15.86
C PHE A 212 2.72 14.02 -15.78
N LYS A 213 1.70 14.88 -15.91
CA LYS A 213 1.85 16.34 -15.94
C LYS A 213 1.33 17.01 -14.69
N GLY A 214 0.54 16.31 -13.87
CA GLY A 214 -0.06 16.84 -12.66
C GLY A 214 0.19 16.00 -11.42
N ILE A 215 -0.07 16.61 -10.27
CA ILE A 215 -0.14 15.92 -8.98
C ILE A 215 -1.32 16.45 -8.19
N THR A 216 -2.20 15.56 -7.75
CA THR A 216 -3.26 15.87 -6.81
C THR A 216 -2.69 15.86 -5.39
N ILE A 217 -3.03 16.87 -4.59
CA ILE A 217 -2.63 17.02 -3.18
C ILE A 217 -3.89 17.34 -2.37
N ILE A 218 -4.20 16.49 -1.39
CA ILE A 218 -5.36 16.63 -0.50
C ILE A 218 -4.84 16.75 0.93
N GLN A 219 -5.14 17.84 1.60
CA GLN A 219 -4.88 17.95 3.04
C GLN A 219 -5.99 17.24 3.81
N ALA A 220 -5.61 16.41 4.78
CA ALA A 220 -6.55 15.54 5.48
C ALA A 220 -6.17 15.36 6.96
N GLU A 221 -7.02 14.64 7.69
CA GLU A 221 -6.81 14.22 9.06
C GLU A 221 -7.21 12.75 9.23
N ILE A 222 -6.32 11.94 9.80
CA ILE A 222 -6.64 10.58 10.25
C ILE A 222 -7.24 10.72 11.65
N GLU A 223 -8.56 10.65 11.76
CA GLU A 223 -9.27 10.89 13.01
C GLU A 223 -9.30 9.63 13.89
N ASP A 224 -9.64 8.50 13.30
CA ASP A 224 -9.75 7.23 14.00
C ASP A 224 -9.55 6.02 13.08
N TYR A 225 -9.57 4.85 13.69
CA TYR A 225 -9.61 3.56 13.02
C TYR A 225 -10.91 2.84 13.37
N VAL A 226 -11.62 2.38 12.35
CA VAL A 226 -12.92 1.71 12.46
C VAL A 226 -12.79 0.26 12.01
N GLN A 227 -13.47 -0.64 12.73
CA GLN A 227 -13.40 -2.08 12.48
C GLN A 227 -14.77 -2.64 12.12
N TYR A 228 -14.81 -3.51 11.12
CA TYR A 228 -16.01 -4.20 10.67
C TYR A 228 -15.77 -5.71 10.70
N PRO A 229 -16.03 -6.39 11.83
CA PRO A 229 -15.85 -7.83 11.94
C PRO A 229 -16.67 -8.59 10.89
N GLY A 230 -16.05 -9.56 10.21
CA GLY A 230 -16.70 -10.38 9.19
C GLY A 230 -16.81 -9.73 7.79
N SER A 231 -16.12 -8.63 7.58
CA SER A 231 -16.04 -7.94 6.28
C SER A 231 -14.63 -7.98 5.69
N ASP A 232 -14.46 -7.42 4.50
CA ASP A 232 -13.15 -7.19 3.88
C ASP A 232 -12.50 -5.88 4.39
N CYS A 233 -13.03 -5.26 5.46
CA CYS A 233 -12.49 -4.11 6.20
C CYS A 233 -12.37 -4.39 7.71
N LEU A 234 -11.40 -5.21 8.10
CA LEU A 234 -11.14 -5.58 9.50
C LEU A 234 -10.58 -4.42 10.33
N ASN A 235 -9.84 -3.48 9.71
CA ASN A 235 -9.39 -2.24 10.33
C ASN A 235 -9.10 -1.16 9.28
N GLY A 236 -10.02 -0.22 9.06
CA GLY A 236 -9.85 0.92 8.15
C GLY A 236 -9.63 2.23 8.91
N ALA A 237 -9.08 3.25 8.26
CA ALA A 237 -9.00 4.59 8.84
C ALA A 237 -10.21 5.44 8.43
N LEU A 238 -10.72 6.21 9.39
CA LEU A 238 -11.64 7.31 9.14
C LEU A 238 -10.82 8.57 8.84
N VAL A 239 -10.93 9.07 7.61
CA VAL A 239 -10.16 10.22 7.14
C VAL A 239 -11.10 11.37 6.79
N ARG A 240 -10.84 12.54 7.36
CA ARG A 240 -11.54 13.79 7.03
C ARG A 240 -10.71 14.68 6.12
N TYR A 241 -11.34 15.35 5.18
CA TYR A 241 -10.77 16.42 4.37
C TYR A 241 -11.66 17.68 4.44
N ALA A 242 -11.22 18.79 3.84
CA ALA A 242 -11.94 20.07 3.94
C ALA A 242 -13.19 20.15 3.05
N ASP A 243 -13.19 19.49 1.89
CA ASP A 243 -14.28 19.54 0.92
C ASP A 243 -14.38 18.21 0.15
N GLY A 244 -15.34 17.38 0.53
CA GLY A 244 -15.53 16.08 -0.07
C GLY A 244 -16.07 16.07 -1.48
N HIS A 245 -16.86 17.08 -1.85
CA HIS A 245 -17.35 17.20 -3.22
C HIS A 245 -16.19 17.51 -4.18
N LYS A 246 -15.29 18.40 -3.78
CA LYS A 246 -14.09 18.71 -4.54
C LYS A 246 -13.12 17.53 -4.63
N VAL A 247 -12.96 16.77 -3.54
CA VAL A 247 -12.21 15.51 -3.55
C VAL A 247 -12.85 14.50 -4.51
N MET A 248 -14.17 14.35 -4.50
CA MET A 248 -14.91 13.48 -5.41
C MET A 248 -14.74 13.85 -6.88
N GLU A 249 -14.74 15.14 -7.21
CA GLU A 249 -14.55 15.63 -8.57
C GLU A 249 -13.11 15.47 -9.06
N GLY A 250 -12.13 15.59 -8.15
CA GLY A 250 -10.70 15.57 -8.47
C GLY A 250 -9.99 14.22 -8.31
N LEU A 251 -10.58 13.25 -7.60
CA LEU A 251 -9.99 11.93 -7.42
C LEU A 251 -9.95 11.17 -8.75
N SER A 252 -8.75 11.06 -9.32
CA SER A 252 -8.52 10.35 -10.59
C SER A 252 -8.26 8.84 -10.42
N SER A 253 -8.20 8.36 -9.18
CA SER A 253 -7.85 6.97 -8.84
C SER A 253 -8.36 6.62 -7.44
N HIS A 254 -8.72 5.35 -7.24
CA HIS A 254 -9.07 4.81 -5.92
C HIS A 254 -7.84 4.65 -5.01
N HIS A 255 -6.68 4.27 -5.56
CA HIS A 255 -5.42 4.29 -4.80
C HIS A 255 -4.90 5.71 -4.61
N ALA A 256 -4.55 6.07 -3.38
CA ALA A 256 -3.84 7.29 -3.03
C ALA A 256 -2.64 6.99 -2.12
N ILE A 257 -1.71 7.95 -2.05
CA ILE A 257 -0.53 7.86 -1.19
C ILE A 257 -0.80 8.69 0.05
N ILE A 258 -0.74 8.07 1.21
CA ILE A 258 -1.04 8.70 2.50
C ILE A 258 0.29 8.93 3.21
N MET A 259 0.48 10.16 3.68
CA MET A 259 1.65 10.59 4.44
C MET A 259 1.18 11.19 5.76
N SER A 260 1.85 10.85 6.86
CA SER A 260 1.62 11.53 8.14
C SER A 260 2.16 12.96 8.13
N GLY A 261 1.37 13.88 8.67
CA GLY A 261 1.60 15.31 8.74
C GLY A 261 1.09 16.09 7.52
N ASP A 262 1.13 17.42 7.63
CA ASP A 262 0.92 18.34 6.51
C ASP A 262 2.19 18.39 5.67
N ARG A 263 2.12 17.84 4.45
CA ARG A 263 3.21 17.74 3.47
C ARG A 263 2.98 18.60 2.24
N LYS A 264 1.97 19.47 2.26
CA LYS A 264 1.59 20.28 1.10
C LYS A 264 2.77 21.10 0.58
N THR A 265 3.50 21.76 1.47
CA THR A 265 4.60 22.66 1.05
C THR A 265 5.72 21.88 0.35
N GLU A 266 6.12 20.74 0.91
CA GLU A 266 7.15 19.88 0.35
C GLU A 266 6.71 19.28 -1.00
N LEU A 267 5.45 18.85 -1.11
CA LEU A 267 4.89 18.34 -2.36
C LEU A 267 4.82 19.42 -3.44
N LEU A 268 4.52 20.68 -3.09
CA LEU A 268 4.56 21.80 -4.04
C LEU A 268 5.99 22.07 -4.53
N GLN A 269 7.00 21.92 -3.67
CA GLN A 269 8.40 22.02 -4.11
C GLN A 269 8.80 20.86 -5.02
N MET A 270 8.40 19.63 -4.67
CA MET A 270 8.60 18.46 -5.53
C MET A 270 7.94 18.68 -6.90
N ALA A 271 6.67 19.12 -6.93
CA ALA A 271 5.94 19.41 -8.15
C ALA A 271 6.70 20.42 -9.03
N LYS A 272 7.24 21.49 -8.44
CA LYS A 272 8.05 22.47 -9.16
C LYS A 272 9.33 21.87 -9.76
N VAL A 273 10.05 21.03 -9.02
CA VAL A 273 11.28 20.37 -9.51
C VAL A 273 11.00 19.46 -10.69
N PHE A 274 9.91 18.70 -10.65
CA PHE A 274 9.54 17.76 -11.71
C PHE A 274 8.63 18.36 -12.79
N GLY A 275 8.32 19.66 -12.73
CA GLY A 275 7.44 20.31 -13.69
C GLY A 275 5.98 19.83 -13.66
N LEU A 276 5.53 19.29 -12.52
CA LEU A 276 4.16 18.83 -12.32
C LEU A 276 3.26 20.02 -11.93
N LYS A 277 2.07 20.08 -12.52
CA LYS A 277 1.02 21.03 -12.14
C LYS A 277 0.32 20.53 -10.87
N PRO A 278 0.43 21.22 -9.73
CA PRO A 278 -0.28 20.81 -8.53
C PRO A 278 -1.76 21.17 -8.63
N GLU A 279 -2.60 20.26 -8.19
CA GLU A 279 -4.02 20.46 -7.92
C GLU A 279 -4.26 20.23 -6.43
N ILE A 280 -4.67 21.29 -5.73
CA ILE A 280 -4.92 21.23 -4.29
C ILE A 280 -6.43 21.09 -4.12
N LEU A 281 -6.85 19.97 -3.53
CA LEU A 281 -8.25 19.69 -3.23
C LEU A 281 -8.54 20.07 -1.77
#